data_AF-A0A7J9WHX5-F1
#
_entry.id   AF-A0A7J9WHX5-F1
#
_cell.length_a   1.000
_cell.length_b   1.000
_cell.length_c   1.000
_cell.angle_alpha   90.00
_cell.angle_beta   90.00
_cell.angle_gamma   90.00
#
_symmetry.space_group_name_H-M   'P 1'
#
loop_
_entity.id
_entity.type
_entity.pdbx_description
1 polymer ?
#
loop_
_entity_poly.entity_id
_entity_poly.type
_entity_poly.pdbx_seq_one_letter_code
_entity_poly.pdbx_strand_id
1 'polypeptide(L)' 'MQPGQPLQVGDQAPDFALRHTFERTVRLSELIARGPAVLAFYVFDFGSV' A
#
# COMPACT_ATOMS: atom_id res chain seq x y z
N MET A 1 14.76 5.41 7.14
CA MET A 1 13.87 5.84 6.04
C MET A 1 14.19 7.30 5.78
N GLN A 2 14.82 7.65 4.65
CA GLN A 2 14.90 9.06 4.26
C GLN A 2 13.47 9.56 4.05
N PRO A 3 13.10 10.75 4.56
CA PRO A 3 11.77 11.28 4.32
C PRO A 3 11.59 11.42 2.81
N GLY A 4 10.75 10.56 2.23
CA GLY A 4 10.41 10.58 0.82
C GLY A 4 9.71 11.90 0.51
N GLN A 5 9.99 12.44 -0.67
CA GLN A 5 9.32 13.62 -1.19
C GLN A 5 7.79 13.44 -1.10
N PRO A 6 7.01 14.49 -0.76
CA PRO A 6 5.55 14.37 -0.71
C PRO A 6 5.01 13.92 -2.07
N LEU A 7 4.11 12.93 -2.08
CA LEU A 7 3.47 12.44 -3.31
C LEU A 7 2.59 13.52 -3.93
N GLN A 8 2.66 13.66 -5.26
CA GLN A 8 1.83 14.55 -6.06
C GLN A 8 1.02 13.79 -7.10
N VAL A 9 0.00 14.45 -7.65
CA VAL A 9 -0.80 13.89 -8.74
C VAL A 9 0.07 13.74 -9.98
N GLY A 10 0.05 12.54 -10.57
CA GLY A 10 0.85 12.20 -11.75
C GLY A 10 2.16 11.50 -11.42
N ASP A 11 2.58 11.49 -10.15
CA ASP A 11 3.75 10.72 -9.73
C ASP A 11 3.50 9.21 -9.91
N GLN A 12 4.55 8.50 -10.30
CA GLN A 12 4.54 7.05 -10.25
C GLN A 12 4.45 6.62 -8.78
N ALA A 13 3.47 5.77 -8.46
CA ALA A 13 3.35 5.23 -7.11
C ALA A 13 4.62 4.43 -6.73
N PRO A 14 5.17 4.63 -5.52
CA PRO A 14 6.33 3.89 -5.06
C PRO A 14 5.97 2.41 -4.92
N ASP A 15 6.81 1.52 -5.46
CA ASP A 15 6.58 0.09 -5.28
C ASP A 15 7.02 -0.35 -3.87
N PHE A 16 6.18 -1.13 -3.22
CA PHE A 16 6.45 -1.68 -1.91
C PHE A 16 5.77 -3.05 -1.77
N ALA A 17 6.23 -3.82 -0.79
CA ALA A 17 5.65 -5.10 -0.43
C ALA A 17 5.20 -5.07 1.03
N LEU A 18 3.96 -5.48 1.28
CA LEU A 18 3.39 -5.59 2.62
C LEU A 18 3.01 -7.04 2.89
N ARG A 19 3.15 -7.44 4.15
CA ARG A 19 2.58 -8.69 4.64
C ARG A 19 1.06 -8.55 4.69
N HIS A 20 0.35 -9.45 4.03
CA HIS A 20 -1.11 -9.54 4.09
C HIS A 20 -1.56 -10.60 5.11
N THR A 21 -0.91 -11.77 5.13
CA THR A 21 -1.12 -12.82 6.13
C THR A 21 0.22 -13.39 6.58
N PHE A 22 0.22 -14.38 7.49
CA PHE A 22 1.48 -14.98 7.96
C PHE A 22 2.36 -15.50 6.82
N GLU A 23 1.75 -16.12 5.82
CA GLU A 23 2.45 -16.75 4.68
C GLU A 23 2.35 -15.93 3.38
N ARG A 24 1.57 -14.84 3.37
CA ARG A 24 1.30 -14.08 2.16
C ARG A 24 1.85 -12.66 2.25
N THR A 25 2.67 -12.33 1.26
CA THR A 25 3.11 -10.98 0.95
C THR A 25 2.39 -10.50 -0.31
N VAL A 26 2.08 -9.22 -0.37
CA VAL A 26 1.52 -8.55 -1.56
C VAL A 26 2.46 -7.42 -1.98
N ARG A 27 2.63 -7.25 -3.29
CA ARG A 27 3.42 -6.15 -3.89
C ARG A 27 2.51 -5.23 -4.69
N LEU A 28 2.70 -3.92 -4.56
CA LEU A 28 1.84 -2.94 -5.23
C LEU A 28 1.85 -3.09 -6.75
N SER A 29 3.03 -3.23 -7.36
CA SER A 29 3.17 -3.40 -8.82
C SER A 29 2.42 -4.62 -9.36
N GLU A 30 2.39 -5.74 -8.62
CA GLU A 30 1.64 -6.94 -9.01
C GLU A 30 0.11 -6.73 -8.97
N LEU A 31 -0.37 -5.83 -8.11
CA LEU A 31 -1.79 -5.47 -8.03
C LEU A 31 -2.18 -4.52 -9.15
N ILE A 32 -1.38 -3.48 -9.40
CA ILE A 32 -1.63 -2.50 -10.48
C ILE A 32 -1.60 -3.16 -11.86
N ALA A 33 -0.73 -4.16 -12.06
CA ALA A 33 -0.68 -4.92 -13.31
C ALA A 33 -2.00 -5.66 -13.62
N ARG A 34 -2.88 -5.88 -12.63
CA ARG A 34 -4.20 -6.52 -12.79
C ARG A 34 -5.31 -5.50 -13.02
N GLY A 35 -5.07 -4.23 -12.72
CA GLY A 35 -6.04 -3.15 -12.87
C GLY A 35 -5.80 -2.00 -11.88
N PRO A 36 -6.59 -0.92 -11.96
CA PRO A 36 -6.50 0.20 -11.05
C PRO A 36 -6.63 -0.23 -9.58
N ALA A 37 -5.83 0.37 -8.70
CA ALA A 37 -5.81 0.07 -7.27
C ALA A 37 -6.01 1.34 -6.43
N VAL A 38 -6.71 1.21 -5.30
CA VAL A 38 -6.84 2.25 -4.28
C VAL A 38 -6.14 1.77 -3.02
N LEU A 39 -5.25 2.60 -2.47
CA LEU A 39 -4.54 2.32 -1.22
C LEU A 39 -5.10 3.19 -0.09
N ALA A 40 -5.46 2.56 1.02
CA ALA A 40 -5.91 3.24 2.22
C ALA A 40 -5.17 2.68 3.44
N PHE A 41 -4.73 3.58 4.34
CA PHE A 41 -4.18 3.21 5.64
C PHE A 41 -5.21 3.52 6.72
N TYR A 42 -5.35 2.61 7.67
CA TYR A 42 -6.18 2.78 8.84
C TYR A 42 -5.38 2.42 10.09
N VAL A 43 -5.76 2.99 11.23
CA VAL A 43 -4.90 2.95 12.44
C VAL A 43 -5.10 1.66 13.23
N PHE A 44 -6.33 1.19 13.37
CA PHE A 44 -6.64 -0.02 14.15
C PHE A 44 -7.77 -0.82 13.52
N ASP A 45 -7.63 -2.15 13.52
CA ASP A 45 -8.75 -3.07 13.38
C ASP A 45 -9.43 -3.27 14.74
N PHE A 46 -10.74 -3.54 14.72
CA PHE A 46 -11.59 -3.81 15.89
C PHE A 46 -11.64 -2.66 16.92
N GLY A 47 -12.50 -1.68 16.67
CA GLY A 47 -12.87 -0.67 17.68
C GLY A 47 -13.66 -1.28 18.85
N SER A 48 -13.65 -0.63 20.01
CA SER A 48 -14.44 -1.10 21.17
C SER A 48 -15.93 -1.16 20.82
N VAL A 49 -16.55 -2.31 21.07
CA VAL A 49 -18.01 -2.42 21.23
C VAL A 49 -18.49 -1.60 22.42
#